data_AF-A0A939KUZ9-F1
#
_entry.id   AF-A0A939KUZ9-F1
#
_cell.length_a   1.000
_cell.length_b   1.000
_cell.length_c   1.000
_cell.angle_alpha   90.00
_cell.angle_beta   90.00
_cell.angle_gamma   90.00
#
_symmetry.space_group_name_H-M   'P 1'
#
loop_
_entity.id
_entity.type
_entity.pdbx_description
1 polymer ?
#
loop_
_entity_poly.entity_id
_entity_poly.type
_entity_poly.pdbx_seq_one_letter_code
_entity_poly.pdbx_strand_id
1 'polypeptide(L)' 'MSKIDYVTMSDQQLRQYFLEHRYDEAAFKAYLDRRRARSPKIITTANDPDFDAKIIAAIRQQMSDNLNIPQQ' A
#
# COMPACT_ATOMS: atom_id res chain seq x y z
N MET A 1 17.72 -2.19 -23.94
CA MET A 1 16.59 -1.80 -23.07
C MET A 1 16.56 -2.75 -21.89
N SER A 2 17.00 -2.30 -20.71
CA SER A 2 16.90 -3.11 -19.49
C SER A 2 15.43 -3.25 -19.12
N LYS A 3 14.92 -4.48 -19.07
CA LYS A 3 13.57 -4.75 -18.59
C LYS A 3 13.54 -4.41 -17.10
N ILE A 4 12.77 -3.38 -16.73
CA ILE A 4 12.48 -3.08 -15.33
C ILE A 4 11.69 -4.28 -14.79
N ASP A 5 12.17 -4.89 -13.71
CA ASP A 5 11.48 -6.00 -13.06
C ASP A 5 10.61 -5.46 -11.92
N TYR A 6 9.34 -5.20 -12.22
CA TYR A 6 8.35 -4.72 -11.25
C TYR A 6 7.98 -5.77 -10.18
N VAL A 7 8.35 -7.05 -10.36
CA VAL A 7 8.01 -8.13 -9.42
C VAL A 7 8.92 -8.07 -8.18
N THR A 8 10.19 -7.76 -8.39
CA THR A 8 11.20 -7.68 -7.33
C THR A 8 11.13 -6.38 -6.53
N MET A 9 10.48 -5.35 -7.05
CA MET A 9 10.28 -4.08 -6.35
C MET A 9 9.37 -4.23 -5.13
N SER A 10 9.70 -3.51 -4.06
CA SER A 10 8.79 -3.32 -2.94
C SER A 10 7.55 -2.52 -3.37
N ASP A 11 6.46 -2.62 -2.59
CA ASP A 11 5.24 -1.85 -2.87
C ASP A 11 5.51 -0.33 -2.93
N GLN A 12 6.42 0.15 -2.09
CA GLN A 12 6.80 1.57 -2.06
C GLN A 12 7.62 1.96 -3.29
N GLN A 13 8.59 1.12 -3.69
CA GLN A 13 9.40 1.35 -4.88
C GLN A 13 8.54 1.35 -6.15
N LEU A 14 7.63 0.39 -6.29
CA LEU A 14 6.73 0.32 -7.43
C LEU A 14 5.78 1.53 -7.48
N ARG A 15 5.28 1.97 -6.32
CA ARG A 15 4.45 3.18 -6.21
C ARG A 15 5.24 4.43 -6.60
N GLN A 16 6.45 4.60 -6.07
CA GLN A 16 7.29 5.77 -6.36
C GLN A 16 7.64 5.82 -7.85
N TYR A 17 8.11 4.70 -8.40
CA TYR A 17 8.41 4.56 -9.82
C TYR A 17 7.20 4.90 -10.70
N PHE A 18 6.01 4.38 -10.38
CA PHE A 18 4.79 4.73 -11.11
C PHE A 18 4.47 6.23 -11.04
N LEU A 19 4.64 6.86 -9.87
CA LEU A 19 4.38 8.30 -9.71
C LEU A 19 5.36 9.17 -10.51
N GLU A 20 6.60 8.71 -10.67
CA GLU A 20 7.65 9.36 -11.46
C GLU A 20 7.52 9.05 -12.96
N HIS A 21 6.94 7.90 -13.33
CA HIS A 21 6.83 7.43 -14.72
C HIS A 21 5.36 7.15 -15.06
N ARG A 22 4.53 8.20 -14.98
CA ARG A 22 3.06 8.09 -15.11
C ARG A 22 2.55 7.62 -16.48
N TYR A 23 3.40 7.65 -17.51
CA TYR A 23 3.09 7.18 -18.86
C TYR A 23 3.56 5.73 -19.10
N ASP A 24 4.22 5.09 -18.13
CA ASP A 24 4.60 3.68 -18.19
C ASP A 24 3.38 2.80 -17.84
N GLU A 25 2.67 2.34 -18.87
CA GLU A 25 1.50 1.46 -18.71
C GLU A 25 1.84 0.14 -18.02
N ALA A 26 3.06 -0.38 -18.20
CA ALA A 26 3.48 -1.62 -17.56
C ALA A 26 3.63 -1.41 -16.05
N ALA A 27 4.21 -0.30 -15.62
CA ALA A 27 4.28 0.09 -14.22
C ALA A 27 2.89 0.34 -13.60
N PHE A 28 1.99 0.99 -14.36
CA PHE A 28 0.62 1.20 -13.91
C PHE A 28 -0.12 -0.12 -13.68
N LYS A 29 0.00 -1.06 -14.62
CA LYS A 29 -0.63 -2.38 -14.52
C LYS A 29 -0.08 -3.18 -13.35
N ALA A 30 1.25 -3.22 -13.19
CA ALA A 30 1.89 -3.89 -12.06
C ALA A 30 1.46 -3.30 -10.72
N TYR A 31 1.36 -1.97 -10.60
CA TYR A 31 0.88 -1.30 -9.39
C TYR A 31 -0.59 -1.65 -9.09
N LEU A 32 -1.46 -1.65 -10.10
CA LEU A 32 -2.87 -2.01 -9.93
C LEU A 32 -3.07 -3.47 -9.51
N ASP A 33 -2.37 -4.41 -10.13
CA ASP A 33 -2.47 -5.83 -9.80
C ASP A 33 -2.03 -6.09 -8.36
N ARG A 34 -0.95 -5.42 -7.92
CA ARG A 34 -0.46 -5.53 -6.54
C ARG A 34 -1.40 -4.88 -5.53
N ARG A 35 -1.99 -3.75 -5.88
CA ARG A 35 -3.02 -3.09 -5.07
C ARG A 35 -4.29 -3.94 -4.94
N ARG A 36 -4.67 -4.67 -5.98
CA ARG A 36 -5.82 -5.61 -5.96
C ARG A 36 -5.51 -6.88 -5.17
N ALA A 37 -4.28 -7.38 -5.24
CA ALA A 37 -3.84 -8.54 -4.46
C ALA A 37 -3.79 -8.26 -2.96
N ARG A 38 -3.53 -7.01 -2.55
CA ARG A 38 -3.73 -6.57 -1.15
C ARG A 38 -5.23 -6.60 -0.83
N SER A 39 -5.67 -7.70 -0.24
CA SER A 39 -6.97 -7.75 0.41
C SER A 39 -7.03 -6.65 1.47
N PRO A 40 -8.00 -5.72 1.42
CA PRO A 40 -8.13 -4.70 2.45
C PRO A 40 -8.36 -5.40 3.79
N LYS A 41 -7.55 -5.06 4.78
CA LYS A 41 -7.72 -5.56 6.14
C LYS A 41 -8.99 -4.93 6.71
N ILE A 42 -10.02 -5.74 6.95
CA ILE A 42 -11.24 -5.29 7.60
C ILE A 42 -10.89 -4.95 9.05
N ILE A 43 -11.05 -3.68 9.42
CA ILE A 43 -10.70 -3.17 10.76
C ILE A 43 -11.83 -3.46 11.76
N THR A 44 -13.09 -3.25 11.35
CA THR A 44 -14.29 -3.45 12.18
C THR A 44 -15.54 -3.51 11.29
N THR A 45 -16.71 -3.80 11.86
CA THR A 45 -18.02 -3.81 11.18
C THR A 45 -19.02 -2.92 11.93
N ALA A 46 -20.08 -2.47 11.26
CA ALA A 46 -21.02 -1.49 11.84
C ALA A 46 -21.71 -1.93 13.15
N ASN A 47 -21.79 -3.24 13.42
CA ASN A 47 -22.42 -3.80 14.63
C ASN A 47 -21.41 -4.11 15.74
N ASP A 48 -20.13 -3.73 15.57
CA ASP A 48 -19.08 -4.00 16.54
C ASP A 48 -19.23 -3.05 17.75
N PRO A 49 -19.39 -3.58 18.98
CA PRO A 49 -19.50 -2.75 20.18
C PRO A 49 -18.30 -1.81 20.40
N ASP A 50 -17.12 -2.18 19.89
CA ASP A 50 -15.88 -1.42 20.01
C ASP A 50 -15.54 -0.65 18.71
N PHE A 51 -16.54 -0.37 17.87
CA PHE A 51 -16.35 0.23 16.53
C PHE A 51 -15.39 1.43 16.57
N ASP A 52 -15.69 2.44 17.38
CA ASP A 52 -14.90 3.67 17.45
C ASP A 52 -13.46 3.41 17.96
N ALA A 53 -13.33 2.57 18.98
CA ALA A 53 -12.03 2.23 19.57
C ALA A 53 -11.13 1.51 18.56
N LYS A 54 -11.68 0.58 17.78
CA LYS A 54 -10.96 -0.16 16.74
C LYS A 54 -10.54 0.74 15.57
N ILE A 55 -11.39 1.69 15.17
CA ILE A 55 -11.03 2.70 14.17
C ILE A 55 -9.86 3.55 14.65
N ILE A 56 -9.94 4.10 15.87
CA ILE A 56 -8.87 4.94 16.44
C ILE A 56 -7.56 4.15 16.56
N ALA A 57 -7.61 2.90 17.03
CA ALA A 57 -6.43 2.04 17.15
C ALA A 57 -5.80 1.77 15.78
N ALA A 58 -6.60 1.47 14.75
CA ALA A 58 -6.10 1.21 13.41
C ALA A 58 -5.47 2.46 12.77
N ILE A 59 -6.06 3.64 12.98
CA ILE A 59 -5.49 4.92 12.52
C ILE A 59 -4.13 5.16 13.19
N ARG A 60 -4.04 4.97 14.51
CA ARG A 60 -2.77 5.12 15.25
C ARG A 60 -1.72 4.15 14.74
N GLN A 61 -2.09 2.87 14.55
CA GLN A 61 -1.19 1.87 13.99
C GLN A 61 -0.70 2.26 12.59
N GLN A 62 -1.60 2.70 11.71
CA GLN A 62 -1.22 3.13 10.36
C GLN A 62 -0.28 4.35 10.38
N MET A 63 -0.53 5.30 11.28
CA MET A 63 0.37 6.44 11.48
C MET A 63 1.74 5.97 11.97
N SER A 64 1.79 5.10 12.98
CA SER A 64 3.05 4.53 13.47
C SER A 64 3.81 3.74 12.40
N ASP A 65 3.14 2.88 11.63
CA ASP A 65 3.74 2.12 10.53
C ASP A 65 4.28 3.03 9.43
N ASN A 66 3.59 4.16 9.16
CA ASN A 66 4.05 5.18 8.23
C ASN A 66 5.17 6.07 8.78
N LEU A 67 5.32 6.22 10.10
CA LEU A 67 6.41 6.97 10.73
C LEU A 67 7.65 6.09 10.99
N ASN A 68 7.46 4.78 11.20
CA ASN A 68 8.52 3.81 11.42
C ASN A 68 9.06 3.25 10.10
N ILE A 69 9.30 4.13 9.13
CA ILE A 69 10.00 3.78 7.90
C ILE A 69 11.49 3.67 8.26
N PRO A 70 12.12 2.48 8.30
CA PRO A 70 13.56 2.43 8.20
C PRO A 70 13.94 3.08 6.86
N GLN A 71 14.68 4.18 6.94
CA GLN A 71 15.44 4.71 5.82
C GLN A 71 16.40 3.59 5.39
N GLN A 72 16.07 2.87 4.33
CA GLN A 72 16.97 1.95 3.64
C GLN A 72 17.06 2.40 2.18
#